data_AF-A0A847Y9E9-F1
#
_entry.id   AF-A0A847Y9E9-F1
#
_cell.length_a   1.000
_cell.length_b   1.000
_cell.length_c   1.000
_cell.angle_alpha   90.00
_cell.angle_beta   90.00
_cell.angle_gamma   90.00
#
_symmetry.space_group_name_H-M   'P 1'
#
loop_
_entity.id
_entity.type
_entity.pdbx_description
1 polymer ?
#
loop_
_entity_poly.entity_id
_entity_poly.type
_entity_poly.pdbx_seq_one_letter_code
_entity_poly.pdbx_strand_id
1 'polypeptide(L)'
;MFVCGKGGFPEVAPFAVEASAPRFPASVVSLLEVNLLPVDISMLQAMRPSELVDLAVFVADRGHSLAEDTSFQIPAAALEGFWISHKHRADHWIRALTNVSERGDPGRHRRQNAALLEEIFTAEILTRVWAAVLHLYDLYRAGTDAGPTGRSAMLAHLEARNRALSLLLDGKPFVEADAVKLQRLQQRNERWTDVLIGRLLEWGDVACFAADSARARDFSADIHRREELGDAGHRIWHLMTVSLTAAYAVPLFPYSPSGSLNQRVAASILACFPPELIRGTAYEYFVRQHELLQRCEDLDRMLADAGCAE
;
A
#
# COMPACT_ATOMS: atom_id res chain seq x y z
N MET A 1 27.95 -61.09 -9.91
CA MET A 1 29.37 -60.72 -9.99
C MET A 1 29.50 -59.55 -10.95
N PHE A 2 29.40 -58.31 -10.44
CA PHE A 2 29.89 -57.10 -11.09
C PHE A 2 30.20 -56.08 -9.99
N VAL A 3 31.36 -55.45 -10.13
CA VAL A 3 32.16 -54.80 -9.10
C VAL A 3 32.04 -53.29 -9.24
N CYS A 4 31.88 -52.62 -8.09
CA CYS A 4 32.37 -51.31 -7.67
C CYS A 4 32.58 -50.16 -8.68
N GLY A 5 31.97 -49.01 -8.37
CA GLY A 5 32.41 -47.68 -8.80
C GLY A 5 31.90 -46.62 -7.83
N LYS A 6 32.59 -46.45 -6.70
CA LYS A 6 32.34 -45.37 -5.72
C LYS A 6 32.91 -44.06 -6.27
N GLY A 7 32.05 -43.09 -6.59
CA GLY A 7 32.41 -41.70 -6.82
C GLY A 7 32.03 -40.86 -5.60
N GLY A 8 33.04 -40.36 -4.87
CA GLY A 8 32.85 -39.45 -3.74
C GLY A 8 32.51 -38.04 -4.23
N PHE A 9 31.47 -37.44 -3.64
CA PHE A 9 31.22 -36.00 -3.72
C PHE A 9 32.01 -35.30 -2.60
N PRO A 10 32.64 -34.15 -2.85
CA PRO A 10 33.29 -33.38 -1.80
C PRO A 10 32.23 -32.72 -0.90
N GLU A 11 32.46 -32.85 0.41
CA GLU A 11 31.73 -32.19 1.47
C GLU A 11 32.02 -30.68 1.41
N VAL A 12 31.01 -29.89 1.04
CA VAL A 12 31.10 -28.42 1.00
C VAL A 12 30.73 -27.90 2.38
N ALA A 13 31.72 -27.33 3.08
CA ALA A 13 31.53 -26.65 4.37
C ALA A 13 30.55 -25.47 4.21
N PRO A 14 29.73 -25.17 5.25
CA PRO A 14 28.81 -24.03 5.21
C PRO A 14 29.61 -22.72 5.22
N PHE A 15 29.43 -21.90 4.18
CA PHE A 15 29.84 -20.50 4.19
C PHE A 15 29.04 -19.75 5.25
N ALA A 16 29.67 -19.44 6.38
CA ALA A 16 29.20 -18.40 7.29
C ALA A 16 29.45 -17.04 6.61
N VAL A 17 28.39 -16.43 6.10
CA VAL A 17 28.40 -15.02 5.70
C VAL A 17 28.21 -14.22 6.99
N GLU A 18 29.30 -13.75 7.57
CA GLU A 18 29.24 -12.65 8.55
C GLU A 18 28.67 -11.42 7.85
N ALA A 19 27.42 -11.10 8.14
CA ALA A 19 26.80 -9.84 7.76
C ALA A 19 27.51 -8.72 8.53
N SER A 20 28.51 -8.12 7.89
CA SER A 20 29.10 -6.86 8.32
C SER A 20 28.02 -5.78 8.36
N ALA A 21 27.57 -5.42 9.56
CA ALA A 21 26.72 -4.25 9.76
C ALA A 21 27.48 -2.99 9.31
N PRO A 22 26.81 -2.00 8.69
CA PRO A 22 27.47 -0.76 8.30
C PRO A 22 28.02 -0.06 9.55
N ARG A 23 29.33 0.21 9.55
CA ARG A 23 30.00 1.02 10.57
C ARG A 23 29.70 2.48 10.29
N PHE A 24 28.77 3.07 11.04
CA PHE A 24 28.55 4.52 11.02
C PHE A 24 29.72 5.25 11.71
N PRO A 25 30.10 6.45 11.24
CA PRO A 25 31.09 7.27 11.92
C PRO A 25 30.57 7.72 13.30
N ALA A 26 31.46 7.75 14.29
CA ALA A 26 31.12 8.02 15.70
C ALA A 26 30.42 9.36 15.94
N SER A 27 30.53 10.32 15.01
CA SER A 27 29.84 11.61 15.05
C SER A 27 28.32 11.50 14.82
N VAL A 28 27.84 10.49 14.09
CA VAL A 28 26.40 10.25 13.82
C VAL A 28 25.72 9.63 15.04
N VAL A 29 26.44 8.78 15.78
CA VAL A 29 25.94 8.17 17.04
C VAL A 29 25.72 9.24 18.11
N SER A 30 26.61 10.23 18.22
CA SER A 30 26.52 11.27 19.25
C SER A 30 25.37 12.28 19.01
N LEU A 31 24.93 12.47 17.75
CA LEU A 31 23.77 13.34 17.44
C LEU A 31 22.42 12.63 17.68
N LEU A 32 22.39 11.30 17.68
CA LEU A 32 21.20 10.49 17.97
C LEU A 32 20.97 10.30 19.49
N GLU A 33 21.97 10.56 20.33
CA GLU A 33 21.89 10.42 21.79
C GLU A 33 21.11 11.56 22.50
N VAL A 34 20.75 12.62 21.78
CA VAL A 34 19.90 13.68 22.33
C VAL A 34 18.42 13.30 22.12
N ASN A 35 17.87 12.53 23.06
CA ASN A 35 16.44 12.26 23.28
C ASN A 35 15.68 11.29 22.33
N LEU A 36 16.35 10.37 21.64
CA LEU A 36 15.65 9.26 20.99
C LEU A 36 16.04 7.94 21.65
N LEU A 37 15.07 7.25 22.24
CA LEU A 37 15.21 5.84 22.61
C LEU A 37 15.81 5.07 21.41
N PRO A 38 16.68 4.07 21.62
CA PRO A 38 17.31 3.34 20.53
C PRO A 38 16.21 2.72 19.66
N VAL A 39 15.98 3.31 18.48
CA VAL A 39 15.07 2.76 17.49
C VAL A 39 15.78 1.56 16.89
N ASP A 40 15.33 0.38 17.26
CA ASP A 40 15.78 -0.86 16.63
C ASP A 40 15.30 -0.85 15.17
N ILE A 41 16.22 -0.58 14.25
CA ILE A 41 15.98 -0.53 12.79
C ILE A 41 15.47 -1.91 12.29
N SER A 42 15.73 -3.00 13.01
CA SER A 42 15.18 -4.32 12.68
C SER A 42 13.67 -4.46 12.93
N MET A 43 13.05 -3.50 13.63
CA MET A 43 11.60 -3.38 13.77
C MET A 43 10.92 -2.62 12.64
N LEU A 44 11.64 -2.07 11.64
CA LEU A 44 11.04 -1.44 10.47
C LEU A 44 10.37 -2.50 9.57
N GLN A 45 9.22 -3.00 10.00
CA GLN A 45 8.47 -3.98 9.22
C GLN A 45 7.96 -3.31 7.94
N ALA A 46 8.32 -3.91 6.80
CA ALA A 46 7.79 -3.49 5.51
C ALA A 46 6.27 -3.70 5.50
N MET A 47 5.52 -2.66 5.10
CA MET A 47 4.06 -2.70 5.15
C MET A 47 3.51 -3.75 4.19
N ARG A 48 2.67 -4.64 4.72
CA ARG A 48 2.04 -5.73 3.98
C ARG A 48 0.85 -5.23 3.16
N PRO A 49 0.48 -5.89 2.05
CA PRO A 49 -0.69 -5.53 1.27
C PRO A 49 -2.00 -5.51 2.08
N SER A 50 -2.16 -6.42 3.06
CA SER A 50 -3.32 -6.45 3.96
C SER A 50 -3.48 -5.16 4.78
N GLU A 51 -2.37 -4.54 5.19
CA GLU A 51 -2.39 -3.31 5.98
C GLU A 51 -2.85 -2.11 5.13
N LEU A 52 -2.64 -2.14 3.80
CA LEU A 52 -3.21 -1.15 2.88
C LEU A 52 -4.72 -1.27 2.81
N VAL A 53 -5.24 -2.50 2.90
CA VAL A 53 -6.68 -2.76 2.91
C VAL A 53 -7.30 -2.23 4.22
N ASP A 54 -6.65 -2.48 5.35
CA ASP A 54 -7.08 -1.91 6.63
C ASP A 54 -7.07 -0.38 6.57
N LEU A 55 -6.03 0.23 6.01
CA LEU A 55 -5.98 1.67 5.81
C LEU A 55 -7.11 2.15 4.89
N ALA A 56 -7.48 1.39 3.84
CA ALA A 56 -8.59 1.74 2.98
C ALA A 56 -9.92 1.78 3.74
N VAL A 57 -10.13 0.87 4.70
CA VAL A 57 -11.28 0.91 5.61
C VAL A 57 -11.26 2.18 6.45
N PHE A 58 -10.12 2.51 7.07
CA PHE A 58 -9.98 3.74 7.84
C PHE A 58 -10.28 4.99 6.99
N VAL A 59 -9.74 5.06 5.77
CA VAL A 59 -9.97 6.18 4.85
C VAL A 59 -11.43 6.25 4.39
N ALA A 60 -12.10 5.12 4.14
CA ALA A 60 -13.52 5.12 3.81
C ALA A 60 -14.40 5.57 4.98
N ASP A 61 -14.02 5.22 6.21
CA ASP A 61 -14.76 5.56 7.43
C ASP A 61 -14.53 7.02 7.85
N ARG A 62 -13.30 7.52 7.72
CA ARG A 62 -12.88 8.84 8.25
C ARG A 62 -12.60 9.88 7.18
N GLY A 63 -12.50 9.52 5.91
CA GLY A 63 -12.13 10.43 4.84
C GLY A 63 -13.08 11.62 4.70
N HIS A 64 -14.36 11.43 5.01
CA HIS A 64 -15.36 12.50 4.98
C HIS A 64 -15.06 13.62 5.98
N SER A 65 -14.41 13.33 7.11
CA SER A 65 -14.10 14.36 8.12
C SER A 65 -13.11 15.40 7.60
N LEU A 66 -12.31 15.07 6.57
CA LEU A 66 -11.48 16.04 5.88
C LEU A 66 -12.33 17.10 5.15
N ALA A 67 -13.52 16.71 4.69
CA ALA A 67 -14.46 17.58 4.00
C ALA A 67 -15.37 18.38 4.96
N GLU A 68 -15.75 17.79 6.11
CA GLU A 68 -16.70 18.40 7.06
C GLU A 68 -16.17 19.68 7.75
N ASP A 69 -14.94 19.67 8.25
CA ASP A 69 -14.37 20.86 8.88
C ASP A 69 -13.88 21.84 7.82
N THR A 70 -14.66 22.87 7.52
CA THR A 70 -14.33 23.90 6.52
C THR A 70 -13.02 24.65 6.79
N SER A 71 -12.53 24.64 8.04
CA SER A 71 -11.28 25.31 8.42
C SER A 71 -10.04 24.45 8.18
N PHE A 72 -10.20 23.13 8.16
CA PHE A 72 -9.11 22.20 7.91
C PHE A 72 -8.58 22.37 6.48
N GLN A 73 -7.27 22.25 6.30
CA GLN A 73 -6.64 22.18 4.99
C GLN A 73 -5.66 21.02 4.98
N ILE A 74 -5.75 20.14 3.98
CA ILE A 74 -4.77 19.08 3.80
C ILE A 74 -3.39 19.74 3.65
N PRO A 75 -2.39 19.37 4.48
CA PRO A 75 -1.05 19.92 4.37
C PRO A 75 -0.46 19.66 2.97
N ALA A 76 -0.02 20.71 2.27
CA ALA A 76 0.52 20.60 0.91
C ALA A 76 1.68 19.59 0.82
N ALA A 77 2.57 19.58 1.82
CA ALA A 77 3.68 18.63 1.90
C ALA A 77 3.22 17.17 2.03
N ALA A 78 2.10 16.90 2.71
CA ALA A 78 1.55 15.55 2.82
C ALA A 78 0.96 15.07 1.48
N LEU A 79 0.23 15.96 0.78
CA LEU A 79 -0.33 15.67 -0.54
C LEU A 79 0.77 15.46 -1.59
N GLU A 80 1.81 16.30 -1.59
CA GLU A 80 2.99 16.15 -2.43
C GLU A 80 3.74 14.86 -2.11
N GLY A 81 3.97 14.57 -0.83
CA GLY A 81 4.59 13.33 -0.37
C GLY A 81 3.82 12.09 -0.85
N PHE A 82 2.49 12.14 -0.84
CA PHE A 82 1.63 11.09 -1.38
C PHE A 82 1.86 10.92 -2.88
N TRP A 83 1.82 12.02 -3.63
CA TRP A 83 2.02 11.99 -5.08
C TRP A 83 3.37 11.40 -5.48
N ILE A 84 4.46 11.88 -4.85
CA ILE A 84 5.82 11.39 -5.09
C ILE A 84 5.89 9.89 -4.73
N SER A 85 5.49 9.51 -3.53
CA SER A 85 5.56 8.12 -3.07
C SER A 85 4.77 7.18 -3.98
N HIS A 86 3.58 7.60 -4.43
CA HIS A 86 2.75 6.82 -5.34
C HIS A 86 3.43 6.67 -6.71
N LYS A 87 4.01 7.73 -7.27
CA LYS A 87 4.71 7.68 -8.55
C LYS A 87 5.92 6.75 -8.50
N HIS A 88 6.73 6.85 -7.44
CA HIS A 88 7.88 5.95 -7.24
C HIS A 88 7.44 4.48 -7.17
N ARG A 89 6.35 4.19 -6.47
CA ARG A 89 5.75 2.85 -6.39
C ARG A 89 5.26 2.36 -7.75
N ALA A 90 4.52 3.20 -8.49
CA ALA A 90 4.04 2.85 -9.82
C ALA A 90 5.22 2.56 -10.78
N ASP A 91 6.23 3.42 -10.82
CA ASP A 91 7.42 3.22 -11.64
C ASP A 91 8.18 1.93 -11.28
N HIS A 92 8.26 1.61 -9.98
CA HIS A 92 8.83 0.34 -9.50
C HIS A 92 8.04 -0.87 -10.03
N TRP A 93 6.70 -0.85 -9.90
CA TRP A 93 5.85 -1.91 -10.43
C TRP A 93 5.97 -2.06 -11.94
N ILE A 94 5.97 -0.97 -12.70
CA ILE A 94 6.08 -1.01 -14.15
C ILE A 94 7.40 -1.67 -14.58
N ARG A 95 8.53 -1.28 -13.98
CA ARG A 95 9.83 -1.93 -14.24
C ARG A 95 9.81 -3.42 -13.87
N ALA A 96 9.23 -3.75 -12.72
CA ALA A 96 9.13 -5.13 -12.27
C ALA A 96 8.28 -5.99 -13.23
N LEU A 97 7.13 -5.49 -13.68
CA LEU A 97 6.26 -6.17 -14.66
C LEU A 97 6.95 -6.35 -16.02
N THR A 98 7.70 -5.36 -16.50
CA THR A 98 8.52 -5.50 -17.72
C THR A 98 9.52 -6.64 -17.58
N ASN A 99 10.24 -6.70 -16.45
CA ASN A 99 11.18 -7.79 -16.18
C ASN A 99 10.49 -9.16 -16.12
N VAL A 100 9.26 -9.25 -15.60
CA VAL A 100 8.48 -10.50 -15.60
C VAL A 100 8.14 -10.92 -17.02
N SER A 101 7.70 -9.97 -17.86
CA SER A 101 7.35 -10.22 -19.27
C SER A 101 8.54 -10.72 -20.10
N GLU A 102 9.72 -10.14 -19.90
CA GLU A 102 10.92 -10.44 -20.70
C GLU A 102 11.57 -11.78 -20.32
N ARG A 103 11.52 -12.18 -19.04
CA ARG A 103 12.25 -13.36 -18.55
C ARG A 103 11.71 -14.68 -19.08
N GLY A 104 10.42 -14.77 -19.41
CA GLY A 104 9.79 -15.95 -20.03
C GLY A 104 9.83 -17.28 -19.25
N ASP A 105 10.57 -17.37 -18.13
CA ASP A 105 10.71 -18.56 -17.29
C ASP A 105 9.74 -18.51 -16.09
N PRO A 106 8.64 -19.30 -16.11
CA PRO A 106 7.67 -19.35 -15.02
C PRO A 106 8.22 -19.95 -13.73
N GLY A 107 9.38 -20.63 -13.73
CA GLY A 107 9.84 -21.42 -12.60
C GLY A 107 10.62 -20.63 -11.55
N ARG A 108 11.61 -19.84 -11.97
CA ARG A 108 12.64 -19.31 -11.05
C ARG A 108 12.16 -18.22 -10.10
N HIS A 109 11.21 -17.40 -10.55
CA HIS A 109 10.71 -16.23 -9.79
C HIS A 109 9.19 -16.25 -9.59
N ARG A 110 8.56 -17.42 -9.73
CA ARG A 110 7.11 -17.61 -9.69
C ARG A 110 6.44 -16.90 -8.51
N ARG A 111 6.94 -17.14 -7.30
CA ARG A 111 6.35 -16.63 -6.06
C ARG A 111 6.52 -15.12 -5.92
N GLN A 112 7.65 -14.57 -6.37
CA GLN A 112 7.90 -13.13 -6.35
C GLN A 112 7.00 -12.41 -7.38
N ASN A 113 6.86 -12.99 -8.57
CA ASN A 113 5.99 -12.45 -9.61
C ASN A 113 4.52 -12.47 -9.15
N ALA A 114 4.08 -13.58 -8.56
CA ALA A 114 2.71 -13.68 -8.04
C ALA A 114 2.45 -12.72 -6.87
N ALA A 115 3.42 -12.56 -5.97
CA ALA A 115 3.37 -11.57 -4.89
C ALA A 115 3.29 -10.12 -5.40
N LEU A 116 4.00 -9.80 -6.50
CA LEU A 116 3.92 -8.49 -7.14
C LEU A 116 2.50 -8.21 -7.66
N LEU A 117 1.87 -9.20 -8.30
CA LEU A 117 0.49 -9.05 -8.78
C LEU A 117 -0.51 -8.94 -7.62
N GLU A 118 -0.34 -9.75 -6.56
CA GLU A 118 -1.14 -9.62 -5.34
C GLU A 118 -1.04 -8.20 -4.76
N GLU A 119 0.17 -7.65 -4.66
CA GLU A 119 0.42 -6.31 -4.15
C GLU A 119 -0.27 -5.24 -5.00
N ILE A 120 -0.12 -5.29 -6.33
CA ILE A 120 -0.77 -4.36 -7.26
C ILE A 120 -2.28 -4.41 -7.07
N PHE A 121 -2.90 -5.59 -7.20
CA PHE A 121 -4.36 -5.70 -7.10
C PHE A 121 -4.88 -5.27 -5.73
N THR A 122 -4.16 -5.58 -4.65
CA THR A 122 -4.60 -5.27 -3.29
C THR A 122 -4.46 -3.78 -2.98
N ALA A 123 -3.39 -3.14 -3.45
CA ALA A 123 -3.18 -1.71 -3.30
C ALA A 123 -4.21 -0.86 -4.08
N GLU A 124 -4.88 -1.43 -5.10
CA GLU A 124 -5.93 -0.76 -5.88
C GLU A 124 -7.06 -0.26 -4.99
N ILE A 125 -7.43 -1.04 -3.96
CA ILE A 125 -8.53 -0.72 -3.05
C ILE A 125 -8.26 0.64 -2.38
N LEU A 126 -7.09 0.79 -1.75
CA LEU A 126 -6.69 2.03 -1.10
C LEU A 126 -6.56 3.18 -2.10
N THR A 127 -5.93 2.95 -3.25
CA THR A 127 -5.74 4.01 -4.26
C THR A 127 -7.08 4.58 -4.74
N ARG A 128 -8.09 3.73 -4.99
CA ARG A 128 -9.42 4.18 -5.42
C ARG A 128 -10.17 4.92 -4.32
N VAL A 129 -10.18 4.36 -3.11
CA VAL A 129 -10.85 4.96 -1.94
C VAL A 129 -10.23 6.33 -1.62
N TRP A 130 -8.91 6.43 -1.64
CA TRP A 130 -8.23 7.69 -1.38
C TRP A 130 -8.45 8.72 -2.50
N ALA A 131 -8.43 8.31 -3.77
CA ALA A 131 -8.76 9.20 -4.88
C ALA A 131 -10.20 9.75 -4.79
N ALA A 132 -11.15 8.92 -4.33
CA ALA A 132 -12.52 9.35 -4.07
C ALA A 132 -12.59 10.38 -2.92
N VAL A 133 -11.88 10.16 -1.81
CA VAL A 133 -11.82 11.12 -0.69
C VAL A 133 -11.21 12.45 -1.12
N LEU A 134 -10.11 12.43 -1.88
CA LEU A 134 -9.52 13.66 -2.42
C LEU A 134 -10.46 14.38 -3.39
N HIS A 135 -11.27 13.64 -4.16
CA HIS A 135 -12.30 14.24 -4.99
C HIS A 135 -13.41 14.90 -4.16
N LEU A 136 -13.90 14.22 -3.11
CA LEU A 136 -14.88 14.78 -2.18
C LEU A 136 -14.32 16.05 -1.52
N TYR A 137 -13.08 16.01 -1.06
CA TYR A 137 -12.41 17.16 -0.46
C TYR A 137 -12.47 18.40 -1.38
N ASP A 138 -12.12 18.25 -2.66
CA ASP A 138 -12.22 19.34 -3.65
C ASP A 138 -13.67 19.76 -3.95
N LEU A 139 -14.64 18.83 -3.93
CA LEU A 139 -16.05 19.16 -4.15
C LEU A 139 -16.57 20.14 -3.09
N TYR A 140 -16.14 19.99 -1.84
CA TYR A 140 -16.47 20.89 -0.74
C TYR A 140 -15.56 22.13 -0.67
N ARG A 141 -14.42 22.12 -1.38
CA ARG A 141 -13.43 23.20 -1.40
C ARG A 141 -13.09 23.59 -2.83
N ALA A 142 -13.85 24.53 -3.38
CA ALA A 142 -13.58 25.07 -4.70
C ALA A 142 -12.11 25.54 -4.83
N GLY A 143 -11.34 24.89 -5.70
CA GLY A 143 -10.00 25.36 -6.11
C GLY A 143 -8.78 24.69 -5.44
N THR A 144 -8.92 23.50 -4.85
CA THR A 144 -7.76 22.69 -4.40
C THR A 144 -7.31 21.69 -5.46
N ASP A 145 -6.02 21.30 -5.44
CA ASP A 145 -5.41 20.35 -6.39
C ASP A 145 -5.40 18.88 -5.89
N ALA A 146 -6.22 18.57 -4.88
CA ALA A 146 -6.23 17.27 -4.21
C ALA A 146 -6.82 16.19 -5.13
N GLY A 147 -8.00 16.43 -5.70
CA GLY A 147 -8.69 15.54 -6.64
C GLY A 147 -7.89 15.25 -7.90
N PRO A 148 -7.28 16.23 -8.60
CA PRO A 148 -6.34 15.97 -9.69
C PRO A 148 -5.19 15.05 -9.29
N THR A 149 -4.62 15.25 -8.10
CA THR A 149 -3.54 14.41 -7.55
C THR A 149 -4.03 12.96 -7.35
N GLY A 150 -5.19 12.77 -6.74
CA GLY A 150 -5.82 11.46 -6.55
C GLY A 150 -6.12 10.75 -7.88
N ARG A 151 -6.66 11.46 -8.87
CA ARG A 151 -6.92 10.92 -10.22
C ARG A 151 -5.64 10.51 -10.94
N SER A 152 -4.58 11.31 -10.85
CA SER A 152 -3.27 10.99 -11.43
C SER A 152 -2.71 9.70 -10.84
N ALA A 153 -2.78 9.54 -9.50
CA ALA A 153 -2.39 8.32 -8.82
C ALA A 153 -3.22 7.11 -9.27
N MET A 154 -4.54 7.26 -9.38
CA MET A 154 -5.43 6.21 -9.87
C MET A 154 -5.07 5.77 -11.30
N LEU A 155 -4.81 6.70 -12.23
CA LEU A 155 -4.42 6.37 -13.60
C LEU A 155 -3.11 5.58 -13.65
N ALA A 156 -2.09 6.00 -12.88
CA ALA A 156 -0.82 5.28 -12.79
C ALA A 156 -1.00 3.85 -12.22
N HIS A 157 -1.91 3.68 -11.26
CA HIS A 157 -2.26 2.37 -10.72
C HIS A 157 -2.97 1.49 -11.76
N LEU A 158 -3.96 2.04 -12.46
CA LEU A 158 -4.70 1.31 -13.49
C LEU A 158 -3.80 0.82 -14.64
N GLU A 159 -2.77 1.58 -14.99
CA GLU A 159 -1.75 1.14 -15.95
C GLU A 159 -1.00 -0.10 -15.44
N ALA A 160 -0.50 -0.09 -14.20
CA ALA A 160 0.17 -1.25 -13.60
C ALA A 160 -0.76 -2.47 -13.51
N ARG A 161 -2.02 -2.25 -13.13
CA ARG A 161 -3.07 -3.28 -13.10
C ARG A 161 -3.32 -3.88 -14.47
N ASN A 162 -3.47 -3.05 -15.51
CA ASN A 162 -3.74 -3.53 -16.86
C ASN A 162 -2.58 -4.39 -17.39
N ARG A 163 -1.33 -4.00 -17.12
CA ARG A 163 -0.16 -4.83 -17.45
C ARG A 163 -0.12 -6.14 -16.66
N ALA A 164 -0.45 -6.10 -15.37
CA ALA A 164 -0.57 -7.30 -14.53
C ALA A 164 -1.63 -8.27 -15.07
N LEU A 165 -2.79 -7.76 -15.51
CA LEU A 165 -3.84 -8.58 -16.13
C LEU A 165 -3.38 -9.17 -17.47
N SER A 166 -2.68 -8.41 -18.32
CA SER A 166 -2.12 -8.95 -19.57
C SER A 166 -1.18 -10.12 -19.30
N LEU A 167 -0.33 -10.04 -18.27
CA LEU A 167 0.56 -11.14 -17.88
C LEU A 167 -0.20 -12.38 -17.38
N LEU A 168 -1.35 -12.21 -16.72
CA LEU A 168 -2.21 -13.33 -16.33
C LEU A 168 -2.87 -13.99 -17.55
N LEU A 169 -3.30 -13.20 -18.53
CA LEU A 169 -3.92 -13.71 -19.76
C LEU A 169 -2.92 -14.42 -20.68
N ASP A 170 -1.68 -13.93 -20.75
CA ASP A 170 -0.63 -14.54 -21.54
C ASP A 170 -0.20 -15.91 -21.00
N GLY A 171 -0.45 -16.20 -19.72
CA GLY A 171 -0.24 -17.50 -19.07
C GLY A 171 1.21 -17.97 -18.89
N LYS A 172 2.18 -17.31 -19.54
CA LYS A 172 3.59 -17.70 -19.54
C LYS A 172 4.33 -17.54 -18.19
N PRO A 173 4.07 -16.52 -17.34
CA PRO A 173 4.85 -16.33 -16.12
C PRO A 173 4.28 -17.03 -14.88
N PHE A 174 3.13 -17.68 -14.99
CA PHE A 174 2.40 -18.23 -13.84
C PHE A 174 2.00 -19.69 -14.08
N VAL A 175 1.96 -20.46 -13.00
CA VAL A 175 1.26 -21.75 -13.00
C VAL A 175 -0.24 -21.48 -12.84
N GLU A 176 -1.07 -22.27 -13.52
CA GLU A 176 -2.53 -22.15 -13.53
C GLU A 176 -3.13 -21.95 -12.12
N ALA A 177 -2.66 -22.70 -11.13
CA ALA A 177 -3.12 -22.59 -9.74
C ALA A 177 -2.91 -21.18 -9.13
N ASP A 178 -1.84 -20.48 -9.48
CA ASP A 178 -1.61 -19.11 -8.98
C ASP A 178 -2.44 -18.09 -9.76
N ALA A 179 -2.59 -18.28 -11.08
CA ALA A 179 -3.44 -17.43 -11.90
C ALA A 179 -4.88 -17.42 -11.41
N VAL A 180 -5.44 -18.59 -11.07
CA VAL A 180 -6.79 -18.73 -10.50
C VAL A 180 -6.90 -18.01 -9.14
N LYS A 181 -5.89 -18.12 -8.28
CA LYS A 181 -5.86 -17.40 -6.99
C LYS A 181 -5.84 -15.89 -7.18
N LEU A 182 -5.01 -15.39 -8.10
CA LEU A 182 -4.88 -13.97 -8.41
C LEU A 182 -6.15 -13.40 -9.05
N GLN A 183 -6.81 -14.15 -9.92
CA GLN A 183 -8.11 -13.77 -10.49
C GLN A 183 -9.19 -13.66 -9.40
N ARG A 184 -9.25 -14.63 -8.48
CA ARG A 184 -10.20 -14.57 -7.35
C ARG A 184 -9.91 -13.40 -6.41
N LEU A 185 -8.63 -13.10 -6.17
CA LEU A 185 -8.22 -11.92 -5.43
C LEU A 185 -8.73 -10.65 -6.12
N GLN A 186 -8.49 -10.49 -7.42
CA GLN A 186 -8.92 -9.32 -8.17
C GLN A 186 -10.44 -9.12 -8.11
N GLN A 187 -11.24 -10.16 -8.34
CA GLN A 187 -12.71 -10.08 -8.23
C GLN A 187 -13.17 -9.70 -6.82
N ARG A 188 -12.50 -10.24 -5.80
CA ARG A 188 -12.79 -9.90 -4.40
C ARG A 188 -12.45 -8.45 -4.10
N ASN A 189 -11.31 -7.96 -4.60
CA ASN A 189 -10.86 -6.58 -4.42
C ASN A 189 -11.85 -5.61 -5.06
N GLU A 190 -12.33 -5.89 -6.28
CA GLU A 190 -13.34 -5.06 -6.95
C GLU A 190 -14.62 -4.94 -6.12
N ARG A 191 -15.14 -6.07 -5.62
CA ARG A 191 -16.34 -6.06 -4.79
C ARG A 191 -16.16 -5.26 -3.50
N TRP A 192 -15.02 -5.44 -2.80
CA TRP A 192 -14.76 -4.68 -1.59
C TRP A 192 -14.52 -3.20 -1.87
N THR A 193 -13.85 -2.85 -2.97
CA THR A 193 -13.76 -1.47 -3.45
C THR A 193 -15.14 -0.87 -3.63
N ASP A 194 -16.08 -1.55 -4.28
CA ASP A 194 -17.43 -1.01 -4.49
C ASP A 194 -18.20 -0.83 -3.18
N VAL A 195 -18.00 -1.70 -2.19
CA VAL A 195 -18.56 -1.52 -0.84
C VAL A 195 -18.00 -0.25 -0.18
N LEU A 196 -16.68 -0.06 -0.23
CA LEU A 196 -16.03 1.11 0.39
C LEU A 196 -16.36 2.41 -0.35
N ILE A 197 -16.43 2.40 -1.68
CA ILE A 197 -16.90 3.55 -2.47
C ILE A 197 -18.40 3.80 -2.24
N GLY A 198 -19.19 2.74 -2.09
CA GLY A 198 -20.61 2.82 -1.73
C GLY A 198 -20.85 3.55 -0.40
N ARG A 199 -19.94 3.34 0.58
CA ARG A 199 -19.92 4.13 1.82
C ARG A 199 -19.66 5.61 1.54
N LEU A 200 -18.69 5.92 0.68
CA LEU A 200 -18.32 7.30 0.35
C LEU A 200 -19.40 8.08 -0.43
N LEU A 201 -20.31 7.39 -1.11
CA LEU A 201 -21.37 8.01 -1.91
C LEU A 201 -22.39 8.84 -1.09
N GLU A 202 -22.46 8.61 0.22
CA GLU A 202 -23.26 9.43 1.14
C GLU A 202 -22.85 10.91 1.10
N TRP A 203 -21.56 11.18 0.90
CA TRP A 203 -21.01 12.53 0.95
C TRP A 203 -20.80 13.17 -0.42
N GLY A 204 -21.12 12.49 -1.53
CA GLY A 204 -21.02 13.06 -2.89
C GLY A 204 -20.83 12.00 -3.97
N ASP A 205 -21.05 12.37 -5.25
CA ASP A 205 -20.93 11.41 -6.35
C ASP A 205 -19.47 11.08 -6.68
N VAL A 206 -18.99 10.00 -6.08
CA VAL A 206 -17.68 9.38 -6.33
C VAL A 206 -17.79 8.04 -7.05
N ALA A 207 -18.94 7.75 -7.68
CA ALA A 207 -19.18 6.43 -8.28
C ALA A 207 -18.20 6.10 -9.41
N CYS A 208 -17.57 7.11 -10.02
CA CYS A 208 -16.55 6.93 -11.05
C CYS A 208 -15.24 6.29 -10.53
N PHE A 209 -15.02 6.27 -9.22
CA PHE A 209 -13.86 5.61 -8.59
C PHE A 209 -14.12 4.13 -8.27
N ALA A 210 -15.38 3.67 -8.33
CA ALA A 210 -15.75 2.27 -8.14
C ALA A 210 -15.22 1.37 -9.27
N ALA A 211 -15.03 0.08 -8.97
CA ALA A 211 -14.79 -0.92 -10.01
C ALA A 211 -16.05 -1.11 -10.85
N ASP A 212 -17.21 -1.11 -10.20
CA ASP A 212 -18.54 -1.09 -10.81
C ASP A 212 -19.42 -0.04 -10.14
N SER A 213 -19.67 1.04 -10.88
CA SER A 213 -20.43 2.19 -10.38
C SER A 213 -21.91 1.88 -10.06
N ALA A 214 -22.51 0.87 -10.70
CA ALA A 214 -23.88 0.48 -10.40
C ALA A 214 -23.92 -0.30 -9.09
N ARG A 215 -23.03 -1.27 -8.93
CA ARG A 215 -22.89 -2.05 -7.70
C ARG A 215 -22.53 -1.19 -6.49
N ALA A 216 -21.67 -0.18 -6.66
CA ALA A 216 -21.35 0.77 -5.58
C ALA A 216 -22.58 1.57 -5.13
N ARG A 217 -23.46 1.97 -6.06
CA ARG A 217 -24.72 2.66 -5.73
C ARG A 217 -25.71 1.73 -5.03
N ASP A 218 -25.80 0.47 -5.44
CA ASP A 218 -26.61 -0.54 -4.73
C ASP A 218 -26.13 -0.71 -3.28
N PHE A 219 -24.82 -0.79 -3.06
CA PHE A 219 -24.24 -0.83 -1.72
C PHE A 219 -24.53 0.44 -0.92
N SER A 220 -24.46 1.62 -1.55
CA SER A 220 -24.80 2.88 -0.90
C SER A 220 -26.26 2.91 -0.42
N ALA A 221 -27.20 2.47 -1.26
CA ALA A 221 -28.62 2.36 -0.91
C ALA A 221 -28.85 1.35 0.22
N ASP A 222 -28.11 0.24 0.24
CA ASP A 222 -28.15 -0.74 1.34
C ASP A 222 -27.61 -0.17 2.65
N ILE A 223 -26.52 0.60 2.60
CA ILE A 223 -25.91 1.24 3.77
C ILE A 223 -26.88 2.29 4.35
N HIS A 224 -27.45 3.17 3.53
CA HIS A 224 -28.40 4.19 3.99
C HIS A 224 -29.62 3.57 4.69
N ARG A 225 -30.22 2.52 4.10
CA ARG A 225 -31.32 1.78 4.73
C ARG A 225 -30.96 1.17 6.09
N ARG A 226 -29.68 0.87 6.33
CA ARG A 226 -29.20 0.32 7.61
C ARG A 226 -28.91 1.40 8.63
N GLU A 227 -28.53 2.60 8.21
CA GLU A 227 -28.32 3.74 9.11
C GLU A 227 -29.63 4.22 9.73
N GLU A 228 -30.75 4.08 9.01
CA GLU A 228 -32.10 4.25 9.55
C GLU A 228 -32.39 3.32 10.75
N LEU A 229 -31.62 2.24 10.92
CA LEU A 229 -31.70 1.32 12.06
C LEU A 229 -30.82 1.74 13.26
N GLY A 230 -30.19 2.92 13.21
CA GLY A 230 -29.37 3.49 14.29
C GLY A 230 -28.15 2.62 14.64
N ASP A 231 -28.03 2.25 15.92
CA ASP A 231 -26.91 1.42 16.43
C ASP A 231 -26.75 0.08 15.70
N ALA A 232 -27.85 -0.49 15.19
CA ALA A 232 -27.78 -1.75 14.45
C ALA A 232 -27.04 -1.56 13.12
N GLY A 233 -27.22 -0.43 12.44
CA GLY A 233 -26.49 -0.09 11.22
C GLY A 233 -24.99 -0.01 11.44
N HIS A 234 -24.57 0.68 12.50
CA HIS A 234 -23.17 0.79 12.91
C HIS A 234 -22.53 -0.57 13.19
N ARG A 235 -23.23 -1.46 13.90
CA ARG A 235 -22.75 -2.83 14.15
C ARG A 235 -22.60 -3.64 12.87
N ILE A 236 -23.51 -3.48 11.91
CA ILE A 236 -23.42 -4.17 10.61
C ILE A 236 -22.22 -3.65 9.82
N TRP A 237 -22.02 -2.33 9.76
CA TRP A 237 -20.83 -1.74 9.13
C TRP A 237 -19.54 -2.27 9.76
N HIS A 238 -19.46 -2.26 11.09
CA HIS A 238 -18.31 -2.81 11.82
C HIS A 238 -18.08 -4.30 11.51
N LEU A 239 -19.14 -5.11 11.44
CA LEU A 239 -19.00 -6.53 11.07
C LEU A 239 -18.51 -6.69 9.62
N MET A 240 -18.95 -5.84 8.70
CA MET A 240 -18.47 -5.84 7.32
C MET A 240 -17.00 -5.47 7.24
N THR A 241 -16.54 -4.45 7.96
CA THR A 241 -15.13 -4.04 7.96
C THR A 241 -14.23 -5.08 8.61
N VAL A 242 -14.65 -5.69 9.73
CA VAL A 242 -13.95 -6.84 10.33
C VAL A 242 -13.88 -8.03 9.37
N SER A 243 -14.98 -8.33 8.66
CA SER A 243 -15.02 -9.41 7.66
C SER A 243 -14.10 -9.14 6.48
N LEU A 244 -14.02 -7.88 6.05
CA LEU A 244 -13.11 -7.42 5.01
C LEU A 244 -11.66 -7.63 5.47
N THR A 245 -11.24 -7.10 6.61
CA THR A 245 -9.88 -7.29 7.16
C THR A 245 -9.54 -8.77 7.33
N ALA A 246 -10.47 -9.57 7.87
CA ALA A 246 -10.27 -11.01 8.03
C ALA A 246 -10.04 -11.74 6.70
N ALA A 247 -10.63 -11.26 5.59
CA ALA A 247 -10.42 -11.83 4.27
C ALA A 247 -9.00 -11.64 3.72
N TYR A 248 -8.23 -10.71 4.27
CA TYR A 248 -6.83 -10.42 3.90
C TYR A 248 -5.82 -10.75 5.00
N ALA A 249 -6.27 -11.25 6.16
CA ALA A 249 -5.39 -11.57 7.29
C ALA A 249 -4.28 -12.58 6.93
N VAL A 250 -4.55 -13.47 5.97
CA VAL A 250 -3.56 -14.41 5.43
C VAL A 250 -3.19 -13.96 4.01
N PRO A 251 -1.94 -13.54 3.76
CA PRO A 251 -1.50 -13.17 2.42
C PRO A 251 -1.49 -14.41 1.52
N LEU A 252 -1.79 -14.24 0.23
CA LEU A 252 -1.71 -15.32 -0.76
C LEU A 252 -0.26 -15.72 -1.01
N PHE A 253 0.66 -14.75 -0.96
CA PHE A 253 2.10 -14.95 -1.11
C PHE A 253 2.87 -14.26 0.02
N PRO A 254 3.92 -14.90 0.57
CA PRO A 254 4.57 -14.45 1.81
C PRO A 254 5.50 -13.23 1.65
N TYR A 255 5.47 -12.55 0.50
CA TYR A 255 6.38 -11.46 0.17
C TYR A 255 5.58 -10.18 -0.10
N SER A 256 6.11 -9.02 0.33
CA SER A 256 5.66 -7.70 -0.14
C SER A 256 6.80 -7.07 -0.92
N PRO A 257 6.81 -7.21 -2.27
CA PRO A 257 7.92 -6.73 -3.09
C PRO A 257 8.22 -5.24 -2.96
N SER A 258 7.22 -4.44 -2.58
CA SER A 258 7.36 -2.98 -2.43
C SER A 258 6.90 -2.49 -1.06
N GLY A 259 7.06 -3.29 0.01
CA GLY A 259 6.50 -2.95 1.33
C GLY A 259 7.00 -1.61 1.91
N SER A 260 8.23 -1.20 1.62
CA SER A 260 8.71 0.14 2.00
C SER A 260 8.04 1.27 1.22
N LEU A 261 7.72 1.07 -0.06
CA LEU A 261 6.99 2.04 -0.88
C LEU A 261 5.51 2.10 -0.48
N ASN A 262 4.92 0.94 -0.14
CA ASN A 262 3.58 0.87 0.43
C ASN A 262 3.47 1.69 1.72
N GLN A 263 4.46 1.54 2.59
CA GLN A 263 4.54 2.31 3.83
C GLN A 263 4.62 3.82 3.59
N ARG A 264 5.47 4.27 2.65
CA ARG A 264 5.59 5.70 2.32
C ARG A 264 4.25 6.27 1.83
N VAL A 265 3.58 5.57 0.92
CA VAL A 265 2.25 5.97 0.43
C VAL A 265 1.25 6.05 1.59
N ALA A 266 1.18 5.01 2.43
CA ALA A 266 0.26 4.96 3.57
C ALA A 266 0.51 6.10 4.56
N ALA A 267 1.77 6.36 4.90
CA ALA A 267 2.12 7.42 5.82
C ALA A 267 1.84 8.81 5.26
N SER A 268 2.07 9.05 3.97
CA SER A 268 1.69 10.32 3.35
C SER A 268 0.16 10.53 3.31
N ILE A 269 -0.61 9.46 3.11
CA ILE A 269 -2.08 9.51 3.24
C ILE A 269 -2.47 9.87 4.68
N LEU A 270 -1.90 9.19 5.67
CA LEU A 270 -2.18 9.45 7.08
C LEU A 270 -1.80 10.88 7.49
N ALA A 271 -0.68 11.42 6.98
CA ALA A 271 -0.27 12.81 7.21
C ALA A 271 -1.25 13.84 6.62
N CYS A 272 -2.19 13.43 5.77
CA CYS A 272 -3.27 14.31 5.30
C CYS A 272 -4.43 14.45 6.31
N PHE A 273 -4.47 13.62 7.37
CA PHE A 273 -5.50 13.67 8.41
C PHE A 273 -5.05 14.49 9.63
N PRO A 274 -6.00 15.15 10.33
CA PRO A 274 -5.75 15.68 11.66
C PRO A 274 -5.14 14.61 12.60
N PRO A 275 -4.08 14.93 13.36
CA PRO A 275 -3.43 13.97 14.25
C PRO A 275 -4.37 13.30 15.26
N GLU A 276 -5.44 14.00 15.65
CA GLU A 276 -6.46 13.54 16.60
C GLU A 276 -7.22 12.32 16.08
N LEU A 277 -7.38 12.18 14.75
CA LEU A 277 -8.06 11.03 14.14
C LEU A 277 -7.17 9.78 14.06
N ILE A 278 -5.85 9.96 14.18
CA ILE A 278 -4.86 8.89 14.07
C ILE A 278 -4.44 8.40 15.45
N ARG A 279 -4.43 9.29 16.45
CA ARG A 279 -3.98 9.00 17.82
C ARG A 279 -4.74 7.82 18.42
N GLY A 280 -4.02 6.84 18.96
CA GLY A 280 -4.60 5.65 19.57
C GLY A 280 -5.11 4.59 18.58
N THR A 281 -4.90 4.79 17.27
CA THR A 281 -5.15 3.77 16.26
C THR A 281 -3.88 2.95 15.99
N ALA A 282 -4.02 1.80 15.30
CA ALA A 282 -2.86 1.02 14.86
C ALA A 282 -1.95 1.79 13.87
N TYR A 283 -2.44 2.89 13.27
CA TYR A 283 -1.71 3.65 12.25
C TYR A 283 -0.75 4.70 12.80
N GLU A 284 -0.85 5.03 14.10
CA GLU A 284 0.04 5.99 14.75
C GLU A 284 1.51 5.57 14.63
N TYR A 285 1.77 4.25 14.67
CA TYR A 285 3.10 3.69 14.45
C TYR A 285 3.65 4.01 13.05
N PHE A 286 2.83 3.84 11.99
CA PHE A 286 3.28 4.07 10.61
C PHE A 286 3.63 5.53 10.33
N VAL A 287 2.87 6.47 10.91
CA VAL A 287 3.17 7.91 10.80
C VAL A 287 4.51 8.23 11.44
N ARG A 288 4.72 7.82 12.70
CA ARG A 288 5.98 8.05 13.42
C ARG A 288 7.18 7.43 12.71
N GLN A 289 7.02 6.22 12.18
CA GLN A 289 8.09 5.55 11.45
C GLN A 289 8.45 6.30 10.15
N HIS A 290 7.46 6.84 9.44
CA HIS A 290 7.71 7.63 8.25
C HIS A 290 8.41 8.95 8.54
N GLU A 291 8.00 9.69 9.57
CA GLU A 291 8.66 10.92 10.00
C GLU A 291 10.14 10.67 10.36
N LEU A 292 10.42 9.55 11.03
CA LEU A 292 11.79 9.14 11.34
C LEU A 292 12.58 8.87 10.05
N LEU A 293 12.01 8.10 9.11
CA LEU A 293 12.65 7.79 7.84
C LEU A 293 12.92 9.04 7.00
N GLN A 294 11.97 9.98 6.93
CA GLN A 294 12.16 11.26 6.26
C GLN A 294 13.31 12.06 6.87
N ARG A 295 13.36 12.14 8.21
CA ARG A 295 14.47 12.82 8.91
C ARG A 295 15.82 12.17 8.63
N CYS A 296 15.88 10.84 8.55
CA CYS A 296 17.10 10.14 8.17
C CYS A 296 17.51 10.45 6.72
N GLU A 297 16.57 10.38 5.77
CA GLU A 297 16.84 10.69 4.36
C GLU A 297 17.26 12.15 4.15
N ASP A 298 16.67 13.09 4.88
CA ASP A 298 17.05 14.49 4.85
C ASP A 298 18.44 14.72 5.45
N LEU A 299 18.77 14.03 6.55
CA LEU A 299 20.11 14.08 7.14
C LEU A 299 21.16 13.52 6.18
N ASP A 300 20.89 12.38 5.54
CA ASP A 300 21.78 11.78 4.54
C ASP A 300 22.00 12.73 3.35
N ARG A 301 20.95 13.41 2.89
CA ARG A 301 21.05 14.41 1.82
C ARG A 301 21.90 15.60 2.25
N MET A 302 21.68 16.14 3.45
CA MET A 302 22.47 17.24 4.00
C MET A 302 23.96 16.86 4.17
N LEU A 303 24.25 15.62 4.59
CA LEU A 303 25.62 15.12 4.71
C LEU A 303 26.29 14.95 3.35
N ALA A 304 25.56 14.46 2.35
CA ALA A 304 26.07 14.36 0.98
C ALA A 304 26.39 15.74 0.39
N ASP A 305 25.51 16.72 0.59
CA ASP A 305 25.71 18.09 0.12
C ASP A 305 26.90 18.77 0.83
N ALA A 306 27.08 18.52 2.13
CA ALA A 306 28.22 19.04 2.90
C ALA A 306 29.56 18.38 2.50
N GLY A 307 29.56 17.08 2.20
CA GLY A 307 30.76 16.35 1.75
C GLY A 307 31.20 16.68 0.33
N CYS A 308 30.33 17.28 -0.49
CA CYS A 308 30.67 17.77 -1.83
C CYS A 308 31.24 19.20 -1.85
N ALA A 309 31.33 19.87 -0.69
CA ALA A 309 31.81 21.25 -0.56
C ALA A 309 33.30 21.37 -0.13
N GLU A 310 34.01 20.23 0.00
CA GLU A 310 35.48 20.15 0.21
C GLU A 310 36.22 19.82 -1.08
#